data_AF-A0A643FBE5-F1
#
_entry.id   AF-A0A643FBE5-F1
#
_cell.length_a   1.000
_cell.length_b   1.000
_cell.length_c   1.000
_cell.angle_alpha   90.00
_cell.angle_beta   90.00
_cell.angle_gamma   90.00
#
_symmetry.space_group_name_H-M   'P 1'
#
loop_
_entity.id
_entity.type
_entity.pdbx_description
1 polymer ?
#
loop_
_entity_poly.entity_id
_entity_poly.type
_entity_poly.pdbx_seq_one_letter_code
_entity_poly.pdbx_strand_id
1 'polypeptide(L)'
;MGPYKTPELLQKKQQELKGLKIAADELVNHPRLSPGLSLGQFGSPAEAQARLAQVNRQGAHSARVEVLVPARVEHLLRASPLSAEQLSRLSGANDGPRWQACDAAP
;
A
#
# COMPACT_ATOMS: atom_id res chain seq x y z
N MET A 1 7.43 -7.58 -7.57
CA MET A 1 8.50 -8.53 -7.93
C MET A 1 9.84 -7.80 -7.93
N GLY A 2 10.92 -8.48 -7.56
CA GLY A 2 12.27 -7.89 -7.48
C GLY A 2 12.90 -8.03 -6.08
N PRO A 3 13.99 -7.30 -5.79
CA PRO A 3 14.64 -6.30 -6.67
C PRO A 3 15.43 -6.93 -7.82
N TYR A 4 15.58 -6.20 -8.93
CA TYR A 4 16.43 -6.59 -10.06
C TYR A 4 17.75 -5.81 -10.03
N LYS A 5 18.88 -6.52 -10.09
CA LYS A 5 20.21 -5.90 -9.90
C LYS A 5 20.65 -5.02 -11.07
N THR A 6 20.13 -5.28 -12.27
CA THR A 6 20.50 -4.55 -13.49
C THR A 6 19.26 -4.22 -14.33
N PRO A 7 19.30 -3.15 -15.14
CA PRO A 7 18.21 -2.79 -16.05
C PRO A 7 17.89 -3.88 -17.07
N GLU A 8 18.88 -4.64 -17.54
CA GLU A 8 18.70 -5.71 -18.52
C GLU A 8 17.88 -6.86 -17.93
N LEU A 9 18.11 -7.19 -16.65
CA LEU A 9 17.32 -8.19 -15.94
C LEU A 9 15.87 -7.74 -15.76
N LEU A 10 15.65 -6.45 -15.48
CA LEU A 10 14.31 -5.87 -15.37
C LEU A 10 13.59 -5.93 -16.72
N GLN A 11 14.24 -5.52 -17.80
CA GLN A 11 13.67 -5.55 -19.15
C GLN A 11 13.37 -6.97 -19.61
N LYS A 12 14.29 -7.93 -19.38
CA LYS A 12 14.07 -9.35 -19.68
C LYS A 12 12.84 -9.88 -18.94
N LYS A 13 12.71 -9.58 -17.64
CA LYS A 13 11.57 -10.01 -16.84
C LYS A 13 10.27 -9.36 -17.30
N GLN A 14 10.31 -8.10 -17.72
CA GLN A 14 9.14 -7.43 -18.31
C GLN A 14 8.70 -8.09 -19.62
N GLN A 15 9.65 -8.48 -20.49
CA GLN A 15 9.34 -9.22 -21.72
C GLN A 15 8.76 -10.60 -21.45
N GLU A 16 9.31 -11.34 -20.48
CA GLU A 16 8.75 -12.63 -20.03
C GLU A 16 7.28 -12.46 -19.58
N LEU A 17 6.98 -11.47 -18.75
CA LEU A 17 5.62 -11.20 -18.27
C LEU A 17 4.66 -10.80 -19.41
N LYS A 18 5.14 -10.02 -20.40
CA LYS A 18 4.37 -9.70 -21.61
C LYS A 18 4.01 -10.97 -22.40
N GLY A 19 4.94 -11.91 -22.56
CA GLY A 19 4.68 -13.21 -23.19
C GLY A 19 3.61 -14.03 -22.48
N LEU A 20 3.54 -13.91 -21.16
CA LEU A 20 2.52 -14.56 -20.31
C LEU A 20 1.19 -13.77 -20.22
N LYS A 21 1.06 -12.65 -20.96
CA LYS A 21 -0.09 -11.73 -20.91
C LYS A 21 -0.37 -11.19 -19.51
N ILE A 22 0.69 -10.98 -18.73
CA ILE A 22 0.63 -10.35 -17.41
C ILE A 22 1.06 -8.90 -17.56
N ALA A 23 0.17 -7.97 -17.21
CA ALA A 23 0.51 -6.55 -17.11
C ALA A 23 1.51 -6.33 -15.97
N ALA A 24 2.57 -5.57 -16.27
CA ALA A 24 3.62 -5.25 -15.32
C ALA A 24 4.16 -3.84 -15.54
N ASP A 25 4.13 -3.04 -14.48
CA ASP A 25 4.63 -1.66 -14.47
C ASP A 25 5.95 -1.59 -13.70
N GLU A 26 6.79 -0.62 -14.03
CA GLU A 26 8.04 -0.41 -13.32
C GLU A 26 7.79 0.13 -11.91
N LEU A 27 8.46 -0.47 -10.93
CA LEU A 27 8.36 -0.09 -9.52
C LEU A 27 9.62 0.68 -9.11
N VAL A 28 9.54 2.01 -9.14
CA VAL A 28 10.68 2.92 -8.93
C VAL A 28 10.80 3.44 -7.48
N ASN A 29 9.71 3.43 -6.71
CA ASN A 29 9.60 4.08 -5.40
C ASN A 29 9.31 3.11 -4.23
N HIS A 30 9.90 1.92 -4.22
CA HIS A 30 9.69 0.92 -3.16
C HIS A 30 11.00 0.57 -2.43
N PRO A 31 11.08 0.74 -1.10
CA PRO A 31 12.34 0.68 -0.36
C PRO A 31 13.06 -0.67 -0.43
N ARG A 32 12.32 -1.77 -0.59
CA ARG A 32 12.88 -3.14 -0.64
C ARG A 32 12.87 -3.79 -2.02
N LEU A 33 12.16 -3.21 -2.98
CA LEU A 33 11.88 -3.87 -4.26
C LEU A 33 12.32 -3.05 -5.47
N SER A 34 12.69 -1.79 -5.29
CA SER A 34 13.19 -0.97 -6.38
C SER A 34 14.67 -1.26 -6.66
N PRO A 35 15.06 -1.33 -7.95
CA PRO A 35 14.18 -1.33 -9.12
C PRO A 35 13.45 -2.68 -9.27
N GLY A 36 12.15 -2.62 -9.55
CA GLY A 36 11.28 -3.79 -9.52
C GLY A 36 10.13 -3.72 -10.53
N LEU A 37 9.25 -4.71 -10.46
CA LEU A 37 8.03 -4.76 -11.27
C LEU A 37 6.79 -4.88 -10.37
N SER A 38 5.83 -3.99 -10.58
CA SER A 38 4.49 -4.04 -10.01
C SER A 38 3.57 -4.83 -10.94
N LEU A 39 2.73 -5.70 -10.38
CA LEU A 39 1.75 -6.50 -11.14
C LEU A 39 0.31 -5.99 -10.97
N GLY A 40 0.16 -4.80 -10.36
CA GLY A 40 -1.11 -4.18 -10.01
C GLY A 40 -1.14 -3.71 -8.55
N GLN A 41 -2.12 -2.87 -8.25
CA GLN A 41 -2.47 -2.44 -6.90
C GLN A 41 -3.91 -2.88 -6.61
N PHE A 42 -4.18 -3.29 -5.38
CA PHE A 42 -5.47 -3.88 -4.99
C PHE A 42 -5.98 -3.22 -3.71
N GLY A 43 -7.29 -3.09 -3.58
CA GLY A 43 -7.95 -2.46 -2.42
C GLY A 43 -8.03 -3.38 -1.21
N SER A 44 -7.89 -4.70 -1.41
CA SER A 44 -7.89 -5.68 -0.33
C SER A 44 -6.79 -6.74 -0.46
N PRO A 45 -6.32 -7.31 0.67
CA PRO A 45 -5.42 -8.45 0.65
C PRO A 45 -6.00 -9.67 -0.08
N ALA A 46 -7.32 -9.87 -0.03
CA ALA A 46 -7.99 -10.99 -0.68
C ALA A 46 -7.92 -10.91 -2.21
N GLU A 47 -8.19 -9.73 -2.78
CA GLU A 47 -8.05 -9.48 -4.22
C GLU A 47 -6.60 -9.67 -4.68
N ALA A 48 -5.64 -9.14 -3.91
CA ALA A 48 -4.21 -9.29 -4.20
C ALA A 48 -3.78 -10.77 -4.21
N GLN A 49 -4.27 -11.55 -3.25
CA GLN A 49 -3.96 -12.98 -3.15
C GLN A 49 -4.61 -13.79 -4.27
N ALA A 50 -5.86 -13.49 -4.63
CA ALA A 50 -6.54 -14.11 -5.77
C ALA A 50 -5.81 -13.82 -7.09
N ARG A 51 -5.37 -12.58 -7.28
CA ARG A 51 -4.52 -12.22 -8.41
C ARG A 51 -3.20 -12.97 -8.37
N LEU A 52 -2.49 -13.00 -7.23
CA LEU A 52 -1.23 -13.74 -7.09
C LEU A 52 -1.38 -15.20 -7.53
N ALA A 53 -2.45 -15.86 -7.10
CA ALA A 53 -2.73 -17.24 -7.51
C ALA A 53 -2.94 -17.37 -9.03
N GLN A 54 -3.62 -16.41 -9.67
CA GLN A 54 -3.78 -16.39 -11.12
C GLN A 54 -2.44 -16.24 -11.84
N VAL A 55 -1.62 -15.27 -11.44
CA VAL A 55 -0.35 -15.01 -12.12
C VAL A 55 0.71 -16.10 -11.82
N ASN A 56 0.63 -16.78 -10.68
CA ASN A 56 1.38 -18.01 -10.44
C ASN A 56 0.98 -19.13 -11.42
N ARG A 57 -0.33 -19.37 -11.64
CA ARG A 57 -0.80 -20.33 -12.65
C ARG A 57 -0.39 -19.97 -14.08
N GLN A 58 -0.23 -18.68 -14.37
CA GLN A 58 0.28 -18.19 -15.66
C GLN A 58 1.80 -18.34 -15.80
N GLY A 59 2.53 -18.71 -14.74
CA GLY A 59 3.97 -19.03 -14.80
C GLY A 59 4.91 -18.05 -14.08
N ALA A 60 4.40 -16.97 -13.49
CA ALA A 60 5.25 -15.99 -12.79
C ALA A 60 5.38 -16.28 -11.28
N HIS A 61 6.13 -17.32 -10.96
CA HIS A 61 6.28 -17.85 -9.59
C HIS A 61 7.05 -16.95 -8.60
N SER A 62 7.76 -15.93 -9.08
CA SER A 62 8.50 -14.98 -8.22
C SER A 62 7.65 -13.76 -7.80
N ALA A 63 6.36 -13.75 -8.14
CA ALA A 63 5.41 -12.77 -7.66
C ALA A 63 5.12 -12.93 -6.15
N ARG A 64 4.89 -11.80 -5.47
CA ARG A 64 4.50 -11.75 -4.06
C ARG A 64 3.62 -10.52 -3.82
N VAL A 65 2.76 -10.62 -2.82
CA VAL A 65 1.95 -9.49 -2.31
C VAL A 65 2.79 -8.71 -1.29
N GLU A 66 2.82 -7.39 -1.43
CA GLU A 66 3.40 -6.48 -0.43
C GLU A 66 2.35 -5.42 -0.08
N VAL A 67 2.29 -5.08 1.20
CA VAL A 67 1.36 -4.04 1.71
C VAL A 67 2.03 -2.68 1.52
N LEU A 68 1.44 -1.81 0.70
CA LEU A 68 1.96 -0.47 0.43
C LEU A 68 1.72 0.50 1.59
N VAL A 69 0.51 0.46 2.16
CA VAL A 69 0.11 1.26 3.32
C VAL A 69 -0.52 0.29 4.33
N PRO A 70 -0.01 0.22 5.57
CA PRO A 70 -0.63 -0.63 6.58
C PRO A 70 -2.04 -0.15 6.87
N ALA A 71 -2.96 -1.09 7.11
CA ALA A 71 -4.29 -0.76 7.58
C ALA A 71 -4.17 0.00 8.90
N ARG A 72 -4.84 1.15 8.99
CA ARG A 72 -4.94 1.94 10.21
C ARG A 72 -6.38 1.89 10.72
N VAL A 73 -6.52 1.67 12.03
CA VAL A 73 -7.80 1.81 12.70
C VAL A 73 -7.93 3.26 13.11
N GLU A 74 -8.95 3.94 12.59
CA GLU A 74 -9.28 5.31 12.99
C GLU A 74 -10.42 5.26 14.01
N HIS A 75 -10.23 5.92 15.15
CA HIS A 75 -11.28 6.13 16.14
C HIS A 75 -11.88 7.52 15.90
N LEU A 76 -13.15 7.56 15.50
CA LEU A 76 -13.87 8.81 15.24
C LEU A 76 -14.88 9.07 16.35
N LEU A 77 -14.80 10.26 16.96
CA LEU A 77 -15.77 10.75 17.93
C LEU A 77 -16.58 11.88 17.29
N ARG A 78 -17.91 11.73 17.28
CA ARG A 78 -18.81 12.84 16.95
C ARG A 78 -19.21 13.55 18.23
N ALA A 79 -18.86 14.83 18.34
CA ALA A 79 -19.28 15.69 19.44
C ALA A 79 -20.34 16.69 18.96
N SER A 80 -21.21 17.13 19.89
CA SER A 80 -21.98 18.36 19.71
C SER A 80 -21.05 19.57 19.55
N PRO A 81 -21.50 20.73 19.05
CA PRO A 81 -20.65 21.92 18.93
C PRO A 81 -19.91 22.21 20.23
N LEU A 82 -18.58 22.16 20.16
CA LEU A 82 -17.70 22.39 21.30
C LEU A 82 -17.27 23.85 21.35
N SER A 83 -17.22 24.43 22.55
CA SER A 83 -16.55 25.71 22.76
C SER A 83 -15.03 25.56 22.58
N ALA A 84 -14.33 26.68 22.39
CA ALA A 84 -12.87 26.70 22.29
C ALA A 84 -12.19 26.08 23.54
N GLU A 85 -12.77 26.30 24.73
CA GLU A 85 -12.27 25.73 25.98
C GLU A 85 -12.43 24.20 26.02
N GLN A 86 -13.59 23.68 25.58
CA GLN A 86 -13.84 22.25 25.52
C GLN A 86 -12.93 21.55 24.51
N LEU A 87 -12.67 22.19 23.37
CA LEU A 87 -11.73 21.69 22.37
C LEU A 87 -10.28 21.66 22.90
N SER A 88 -9.86 22.67 23.66
CA SER A 88 -8.54 22.71 24.29
C SER A 88 -8.34 21.55 25.28
N ARG A 89 -9.35 21.22 26.09
CA ARG A 89 -9.28 20.08 27.03
C ARG A 89 -9.19 18.73 26.30
N LEU A 90 -9.89 18.56 25.17
CA LEU A 90 -9.89 17.33 24.37
C LEU A 90 -8.58 17.11 23.59
N SER A 91 -7.93 18.19 23.15
CA SER A 91 -6.67 18.17 22.40
C SER A 91 -5.41 18.21 23.29
N GLY A 92 -5.59 18.47 24.58
CA GLY A 92 -4.53 18.47 25.59
C GLY A 92 -3.94 17.09 25.87
N ALA A 93 -2.83 17.05 26.60
CA ALA A 93 -2.22 15.80 27.04
C ALA A 93 -3.04 15.18 28.17
N ASN A 94 -3.52 13.96 27.96
CA ASN A 94 -4.26 13.15 28.93
C ASN A 94 -3.69 11.72 28.88
N ASP A 95 -4.01 10.86 29.87
CA ASP A 95 -3.59 9.44 29.89
C ASP A 95 -4.26 8.56 28.80
N GLY A 96 -4.97 9.18 27.84
CA GLY A 96 -5.73 8.51 26.79
C GLY A 96 -5.39 9.01 25.38
N PRO A 97 -6.18 8.63 24.35
CA PRO A 97 -5.96 9.07 22.97
C PRO A 97 -6.02 10.59 22.86
N ARG A 98 -5.03 11.17 22.16
CA ARG A 98 -5.07 12.58 21.79
C ARG A 98 -6.05 12.77 20.64
N TRP A 99 -7.09 13.55 20.86
CA TRP A 99 -8.08 13.84 19.83
C TRP A 99 -7.66 15.06 19.01
N GLN A 100 -7.91 14.99 17.71
CA GLN A 100 -7.75 16.10 16.78
C GLN A 100 -9.03 16.26 15.95
N ALA A 101 -9.26 17.45 15.41
CA ALA A 101 -10.34 17.64 14.44
C ALA A 101 -10.15 16.71 13.23
N CYS A 102 -11.24 16.18 12.70
CA CYS A 102 -11.21 15.44 11.44
C CYS A 102 -10.89 16.43 10.33
N ASP A 103 -9.68 16.36 9.76
CA ASP A 103 -9.13 17.22 8.71
C ASP A 103 -9.51 18.72 8.75
N ALA A 104 -8.63 19.53 9.32
CA ALA A 104 -7.73 20.24 8.40
C ALA A 104 -6.52 19.30 8.25
N ALA A 105 -6.23 18.86 7.02
CA ALA A 105 -5.21 17.87 6.70
C ALA A 105 -3.81 18.23 7.30
N PRO A 106 -2.94 17.22 7.53
CA PRO A 106 -1.63 17.38 8.16
C PRO A 106 -0.66 18.35 7.45
#